data_AF-A0A7K6VV75-F1
#
_entry.id   AF-A0A7K6VV75-F1
#
_cell.length_a   1.000
_cell.length_b   1.000
_cell.length_c   1.000
_cell.angle_alpha   90.00
_cell.angle_beta   90.00
_cell.angle_gamma   90.00
#
_symmetry.space_group_name_H-M   'P 1'
#
loop_
_entity.id
_entity.type
_entity.pdbx_description
1 polymer ?
#
loop_
_entity_poly.entity_id
_entity_poly.type
_entity_poly.pdbx_seq_one_letter_code
_entity_poly.pdbx_strand_id
1 'polypeptide(L)' 'ERTTALMDNLITVLRRNLRNTLWPVLQQAIGVGSAFEGWTAREEEVVYRVLVPLTPPRGHTFHLERDT' A
#
# COMPACT_ATOMS: atom_id res chain seq x y z
N GLU A 1 12.46 -11.35 0.15
CA GLU A 1 12.28 -11.96 -1.19
C GLU A 1 10.92 -12.63 -1.41
N ARG A 2 10.44 -13.54 -0.55
CA ARG A 2 9.12 -14.20 -0.77
C ARG A 2 7.91 -13.29 -0.53
N THR A 3 7.94 -12.48 0.53
CA THR A 3 6.85 -11.56 0.88
C THR A 3 6.71 -10.40 -0.11
N THR A 4 7.83 -9.93 -0.66
CA THR A 4 7.86 -8.91 -1.73
C THR A 4 7.18 -9.43 -3.01
N ALA A 5 7.47 -10.67 -3.42
CA ALA A 5 6.82 -11.28 -4.59
C ALA A 5 5.30 -11.46 -4.40
N LEU A 6 4.85 -11.80 -3.19
CA LEU A 6 3.42 -11.87 -2.87
C LEU A 6 2.76 -10.49 -3.04
N MET A 7 3.35 -9.44 -2.48
CA MET A 7 2.81 -8.08 -2.58
C MET A 7 2.79 -7.58 -4.02
N ASP A 8 3.83 -7.86 -4.81
CA ASP A 8 3.89 -7.48 -6.22
C ASP A 8 2.78 -8.14 -7.04
N ASN A 9 2.51 -9.43 -6.81
CA ASN A 9 1.41 -10.15 -7.44
C ASN A 9 0.04 -9.57 -7.04
N LEU A 10 -0.17 -9.32 -5.75
CA LEU A 10 -1.41 -8.74 -5.25
C LEU A 10 -1.66 -7.35 -5.86
N ILE A 11 -0.66 -6.47 -5.85
CA ILE A 11 -0.73 -5.13 -6.44
C ILE A 11 -1.02 -5.23 -7.95
N THR A 12 -0.39 -6.17 -8.65
CA THR A 12 -0.63 -6.39 -10.08
C THR A 12 -2.07 -6.78 -10.37
N VAL A 13 -2.64 -7.70 -9.60
CA VAL A 13 -4.05 -8.10 -9.73
C VAL A 13 -4.97 -6.92 -9.44
N LEU A 14 -4.75 -6.19 -8.34
CA LEU A 14 -5.58 -5.05 -7.96
C LEU A 14 -5.52 -3.93 -9.00
N ARG A 15 -4.33 -3.56 -9.49
CA ARG A 15 -4.19 -2.57 -10.58
C ARG A 15 -5.01 -2.92 -11.81
N ARG A 16 -4.97 -4.19 -12.23
CA ARG A 16 -5.72 -4.66 -13.41
C ARG A 16 -7.22 -4.51 -13.21
N ASN A 17 -7.73 -4.89 -12.03
CA ASN A 17 -9.15 -4.82 -11.71
C ASN A 17 -9.65 -3.39 -11.47
N LEU A 18 -8.80 -2.51 -10.92
CA LEU A 18 -9.19 -1.15 -10.53
C LEU A 18 -8.94 -0.09 -11.62
N ARG A 19 -8.21 -0.40 -12.70
CA ARG A 19 -7.73 0.55 -13.71
C ARG A 19 -8.79 1.52 -14.27
N ASN A 20 -10.03 1.07 -14.41
CA ASN A 20 -11.14 1.83 -15.00
C ASN A 20 -12.23 2.19 -13.98
N THR A 21 -11.89 2.12 -12.70
CA THR A 21 -12.78 2.49 -11.60
C THR A 21 -12.38 3.85 -11.03
N LEU A 22 -13.18 4.37 -10.10
CA LEU A 22 -12.84 5.57 -9.33
C LEU A 22 -11.95 5.25 -8.10
N TRP A 23 -11.45 4.03 -7.98
CA TRP A 23 -10.55 3.65 -6.90
C TRP A 23 -9.11 4.14 -7.16
N PRO A 24 -8.38 4.56 -6.12
CA PRO A 24 -6.97 4.90 -6.24
C PRO A 24 -6.14 3.79 -6.88
N VAL A 25 -5.20 4.20 -7.73
CA VAL A 25 -4.26 3.28 -8.37
C VAL A 25 -3.11 3.00 -7.39
N LEU A 26 -2.95 1.73 -7.03
CA LEU A 26 -1.87 1.28 -6.14
C LEU A 26 -0.50 1.44 -6.81
N GLN A 27 0.49 1.97 -6.11
CA GLN A 27 1.89 2.00 -6.53
C GLN A 27 2.66 0.79 -5.97
N GLN A 28 3.97 0.72 -6.19
CA GLN A 28 4.80 -0.39 -5.69
C GLN A 28 4.85 -0.35 -4.17
N ALA A 29 4.79 -1.52 -3.52
CA ALA A 29 4.91 -1.61 -2.07
C ALA A 29 6.29 -1.15 -1.61
N ILE A 30 6.33 -0.40 -0.52
CA ILE A 30 7.53 0.04 0.17
C ILE A 30 7.62 -0.75 1.47
N GLY A 31 8.73 -1.48 1.64
CA GLY A 31 9.03 -2.19 2.88
C GLY A 31 9.20 -1.19 4.02
N VAL A 32 8.56 -1.48 5.15
CA VAL A 32 8.68 -0.67 6.37
C VAL A 32 9.66 -1.37 7.30
N GLY A 33 10.72 -0.68 7.71
CA GLY A 33 11.66 -1.23 8.69
C GLY A 33 11.07 -1.23 10.10
N SER A 34 11.60 -2.08 10.98
CA SER A 34 11.14 -2.25 12.37
C SER A 34 11.09 -0.94 13.19
N ALA A 35 11.85 0.09 12.81
CA ALA A 35 11.80 1.41 13.43
C ALA A 35 10.46 2.14 13.25
N PHE A 36 9.69 1.82 12.21
CA PHE A 36 8.41 2.46 11.87
C PHE A 36 7.18 1.61 12.24
N GLU A 37 7.39 0.42 12.81
CA GLU A 37 6.30 -0.53 13.12
C GLU A 37 5.67 -0.33 14.52
N GLY A 38 6.18 0.63 15.31
CA GLY A 38 5.69 0.86 16.69
C GLY A 38 6.04 -0.33 17.58
N TRP A 39 7.13 -0.20 18.33
CA TRP A 39 7.71 -1.33 19.06
C TRP A 39 6.78 -1.86 20.15
N THR A 40 6.10 -2.98 19.86
CA THR A 40 6.14 -4.18 20.71
C THR A 40 6.01 -5.38 19.79
N ALA A 41 7.14 -5.91 19.30
CA ALA A 41 7.17 -7.27 18.82
C ALA A 41 6.92 -8.16 20.03
N ARG A 42 5.67 -8.55 20.28
CA ARG A 42 5.43 -9.75 21.05
C ARG A 42 5.98 -10.89 20.21
N GLU A 43 6.81 -11.73 20.81
CA GLU A 43 7.58 -12.79 20.15
C GLU A 43 6.71 -13.76 19.32
N GLU A 44 5.38 -13.69 19.48
CA GLU A 44 4.40 -14.59 18.88
C GLU A 44 3.80 -14.13 17.54
N GLU A 45 3.96 -12.87 17.09
CA GLU A 45 3.28 -12.39 15.87
C GLU A 45 4.22 -11.66 14.89
N VAL A 46 4.79 -12.41 13.94
CA VAL A 46 5.56 -11.84 12.81
C VAL A 46 4.59 -11.21 11.82
N VAL A 47 4.19 -9.97 12.09
CA VAL A 47 3.33 -9.19 11.18
C VAL A 47 4.19 -8.50 10.14
N TYR A 48 4.04 -8.87 8.87
CA TYR A 48 4.71 -8.20 7.75
C TYR A 48 3.92 -6.97 7.31
N ARG A 49 4.48 -5.77 7.47
CA ARG A 49 3.85 -4.50 7.07
C ARG A 49 4.57 -3.85 5.90
N VAL A 50 3.79 -3.33 4.96
CA VAL A 50 4.29 -2.51 3.84
C VAL A 50 3.37 -1.32 3.63
N LEU A 51 3.95 -0.20 3.18
CA LEU A 51 3.16 0.92 2.68
C LEU A 51 2.93 0.74 1.19
N VAL A 52 1.70 0.90 0.74
CA VAL A 52 1.35 0.89 -0.69
C VAL A 52 0.90 2.30 -1.05
N PRO A 53 1.77 3.13 -1.67
CA PRO A 53 1.39 4.48 -2.04
C PRO A 53 0.25 4.45 -3.05
N LEU A 54 -0.56 5.50 -3.06
CA LEU A 54 -1.73 5.63 -3.91
C LEU A 54 -1.56 6.80 -4.87
N THR A 55 -2.07 6.65 -6.08
CA THR A 55 -2.25 7.75 -7.05
C THR A 55 -3.73 7.91 -7.38
N PRO A 56 -4.17 9.12 -7.73
CA PRO A 56 -5.57 9.35 -8.07
C PRO A 56 -5.97 8.53 -9.30
N PRO A 57 -7.26 8.17 -9.41
CA PRO A 57 -7.80 7.61 -10.65
C PRO A 57 -7.51 8.53 -11.85
N ARG A 58 -7.56 7.98 -13.06
CA ARG A 58 -7.37 8.76 -14.28
C ARG A 58 -8.35 9.92 -14.34
N GLY A 59 -7.86 11.11 -14.68
CA GLY A 59 -8.67 12.33 -14.74
C GLY A 59 -9.01 12.95 -13.38
N HIS A 60 -8.44 12.44 -12.27
CA HIS A 60 -8.67 12.96 -10.92
C HIS A 60 -7.36 13.47 -10.29
N THR A 61 -7.49 14.28 -9.25
CA THR A 61 -6.39 14.75 -8.41
C THR A 61 -6.77 14.56 -6.95
N PHE A 62 -5.81 14.17 -6.11
CA PHE A 62 -6.03 14.18 -4.67
C PHE A 62 -5.97 15.61 -4.15
N HIS A 63 -7.01 16.00 -3.41
CA HIS A 63 -7.07 17.27 -2.73
C HIS A 63 -6.94 17.00 -1.23
N LEU A 64 -6.06 17.76 -0.57
CA LEU A 64 -6.00 17.77 0.88
C LEU A 64 -7.29 18.39 1.39
N GLU A 65 -8.03 17.66 2.22
CA GLU A 65 -9.15 18.22 2.96
C GLU A 65 -8.60 19.30 3.90
N ARG A 66 -9.18 20.50 3.85
CA ARG A 66 -8.77 21.59 4.74
C ARG A 66 -9.40 21.34 6.11
N ASP A 67 -8.59 21.40 7.16
CA ASP A 67 -9.08 21.45 8.53
C ASP A 67 -10.10 22.59 8.65
N THR A 68 -11.31 22.27 9.10
CA THR A 68 -12.37 23.26 9.35
C THR A 68 -12.23 23.83 10.75
#